data_AF-A0A3N7F2P5-F1
#
_entry.id   AF-A0A3N7F2P5-F1
#
_cell.length_a   1.000
_cell.length_b   1.000
_cell.length_c   1.000
_cell.angle_alpha   90.00
_cell.angle_beta   90.00
_cell.angle_gamma   90.00
#
_symmetry.space_group_name_H-M   'P 1'
#
loop_
_entity.id
_entity.type
_entity.pdbx_description
1 polymer ?
#
loop_
_entity_poly.entity_id
_entity_poly.type
_entity_poly.pdbx_seq_one_letter_code
_entity_poly.pdbx_strand_id
1 'polypeptide(L)'
;MDYKIHKNYKISAYLIFAAITVDVINGFIQWGKNPNFDMTVTAEMALMFMTFGYFAFIGKEWIKWVLLLATILTIFPVVAALNQPANNLNLFYASQFFSSLLKFSAFTLLSLASKKK
;
A
#
# COMPACT_ATOMS: atom_id res chain seq x y z
N MET A 1 29.57 13.23 2.81
CA MET A 1 29.45 11.80 2.48
C MET A 1 27.98 11.52 2.24
N ASP A 2 27.57 11.33 0.99
CA ASP A 2 26.24 10.79 0.69
C ASP A 2 26.12 9.43 1.37
N TYR A 3 25.32 9.35 2.43
CA TYR A 3 24.86 8.08 2.97
C TYR A 3 24.19 7.35 1.80
N LYS A 4 24.88 6.39 1.19
CA LYS A 4 24.32 5.55 0.13
C LYS A 4 23.13 4.79 0.71
N ILE A 5 21.94 5.34 0.51
CA ILE A 5 20.69 4.74 0.92
C ILE A 5 20.61 3.32 0.35
N HIS A 6 20.41 2.33 1.21
CA HIS A 6 20.40 0.92 0.83
C HIS A 6 19.37 0.68 -0.28
N LYS A 7 19.73 -0.09 -1.32
CA LYS A 7 18.90 -0.32 -2.53
C LYS A 7 17.47 -0.77 -2.19
N ASN A 8 17.31 -1.57 -1.14
CA ASN A 8 16.01 -2.05 -0.66
C ASN A 8 15.07 -0.92 -0.22
N TYR A 9 15.58 0.18 0.36
CA TYR A 9 14.75 1.34 0.72
C TYR A 9 14.14 2.01 -0.51
N LYS A 10 14.93 2.14 -1.60
CA LYS A 10 14.44 2.68 -2.88
C LYS A 10 13.38 1.77 -3.50
N ILE A 11 13.62 0.45 -3.50
CA ILE A 11 12.66 -0.51 -4.05
C ILE A 11 11.37 -0.52 -3.22
N SER A 12 11.47 -0.52 -1.89
CA SER A 12 10.31 -0.42 -1.01
C SER A 12 9.52 0.86 -1.26
N ALA A 13 10.18 2.01 -1.42
CA ALA A 13 9.50 3.25 -1.78
C ALA A 13 8.72 3.13 -3.09
N TYR A 14 9.30 2.55 -4.14
CA TYR A 14 8.60 2.33 -5.41
C TYR A 14 7.40 1.38 -5.28
N LEU A 15 7.52 0.31 -4.48
CA LEU A 15 6.42 -0.60 -4.22
C LEU A 15 5.28 0.10 -3.46
N ILE A 16 5.61 0.99 -2.52
CA ILE A 16 4.64 1.80 -1.79
C ILE A 16 3.91 2.76 -2.74
N PHE A 17 4.65 3.48 -3.60
CA PHE A 17 4.05 4.37 -4.60
C PHE A 17 3.15 3.61 -5.59
N ALA A 18 3.57 2.43 -6.03
CA ALA A 18 2.77 1.58 -6.91
C ALA A 18 1.47 1.12 -6.22
N ALA A 19 1.55 0.70 -4.95
CA ALA A 19 0.37 0.27 -4.19
C ALA A 19 -0.65 1.41 -4.04
N ILE A 20 -0.17 2.63 -3.73
CA ILE A 20 -1.03 3.80 -3.58
C ILE A 20 -1.67 4.19 -4.90
N THR A 21 -0.92 4.12 -6.00
CA THR A 21 -1.46 4.42 -7.33
C THR A 21 -2.63 3.48 -7.66
N VAL A 22 -2.49 2.19 -7.34
CA VAL A 22 -3.57 1.21 -7.47
C VAL A 22 -4.77 1.58 -6.58
N ASP A 23 -4.54 1.93 -5.32
CA ASP A 23 -5.59 2.34 -4.38
C ASP A 23 -6.36 3.58 -4.86
N VAL A 24 -5.66 4.59 -5.37
CA VAL A 24 -6.25 5.83 -5.90
C VAL A 24 -7.08 5.56 -7.15
N ILE A 25 -6.56 4.76 -8.09
CA ILE A 25 -7.31 4.38 -9.31
C ILE A 25 -8.59 3.64 -8.92
N ASN A 26 -8.53 2.70 -7.97
CA ASN A 26 -9.72 2.02 -7.47
C ASN A 26 -10.70 2.98 -6.78
N GLY A 27 -10.19 3.95 -6.02
CA GLY A 27 -10.98 5.00 -5.40
C GLY A 27 -11.78 5.79 -6.42
N PHE A 28 -11.14 6.22 -7.51
CA PHE A 28 -11.82 6.91 -8.62
C PHE A 28 -12.88 6.04 -9.29
N ILE A 29 -12.60 4.75 -9.50
CA ILE A 29 -13.57 3.81 -10.09
C ILE A 29 -14.79 3.63 -9.15
N GLN A 30 -14.57 3.55 -7.85
CA GLN A 30 -15.64 3.42 -6.85
C GLN A 30 -16.47 4.71 -6.73
N TRP A 31 -15.83 5.88 -6.77
CA TRP A 31 -16.53 7.16 -6.74
C TRP A 31 -17.54 7.31 -7.91
N GLY A 32 -17.18 6.82 -9.10
CA GLY A 32 -18.09 6.81 -10.26
C GLY A 32 -19.22 5.78 -10.19
N LYS A 33 -19.16 4.80 -9.28
CA LYS A 33 -20.10 3.66 -9.23
C LYS A 33 -20.89 3.56 -7.92
N ASN A 34 -20.44 4.19 -6.85
CA ASN A 34 -21.03 4.09 -5.52
C ASN A 34 -21.27 5.49 -4.93
N PRO A 35 -22.53 5.92 -4.78
CA PRO A 35 -22.87 7.24 -4.26
C PRO A 35 -22.49 7.44 -2.78
N ASN A 36 -22.24 6.36 -2.03
CA ASN A 36 -21.81 6.41 -0.63
C ASN A 36 -20.28 6.36 -0.47
N PHE A 37 -19.52 6.38 -1.57
CA PHE A 37 -18.07 6.32 -1.52
C PHE A 37 -17.45 7.69 -1.31
N ASP A 38 -16.74 7.88 -0.20
CA ASP A 38 -16.05 9.12 0.12
C ASP A 38 -14.65 9.14 -0.51
N MET A 39 -14.51 9.91 -1.58
CA MET A 39 -13.24 10.11 -2.28
C MET A 39 -12.25 10.93 -1.46
N THR A 40 -12.72 11.78 -0.55
CA THR A 40 -11.88 12.64 0.30
C THR A 40 -11.01 11.79 1.20
N VAL A 41 -11.62 10.83 1.91
CA VAL A 41 -10.90 9.87 2.78
C VAL A 41 -9.88 9.07 1.98
N THR A 42 -10.21 8.67 0.75
CA THR A 42 -9.28 7.92 -0.11
C THR A 42 -8.08 8.77 -0.52
N ALA A 43 -8.30 10.05 -0.86
CA ALA A 43 -7.25 10.98 -1.21
C ALA A 43 -6.33 11.32 -0.02
N GLU A 44 -6.90 11.52 1.18
CA GLU A 44 -6.15 11.74 2.42
C GLU A 44 -5.26 10.54 2.75
N MET A 45 -5.82 9.32 2.66
CA MET A 45 -5.05 8.10 2.88
C MET A 45 -3.94 7.95 1.84
N ALA A 46 -4.20 8.25 0.56
CA ALA A 46 -3.18 8.21 -0.48
C ALA A 46 -2.04 9.21 -0.20
N LEU A 47 -2.34 10.44 0.22
CA LEU A 47 -1.34 11.45 0.60
C LEU A 47 -0.49 10.99 1.79
N MET A 48 -1.12 10.42 2.81
CA MET A 48 -0.42 9.86 3.96
C MET A 48 0.54 8.74 3.54
N PHE A 49 0.09 7.79 2.72
CA PHE A 49 0.95 6.70 2.25
C PHE A 49 2.04 7.18 1.29
N MET A 50 1.80 8.22 0.47
CA MET A 50 2.84 8.82 -0.39
C MET A 50 3.95 9.42 0.47
N THR A 51 3.58 10.04 1.59
CA THR A 51 4.52 10.56 2.59
C THR A 51 5.36 9.43 3.20
N PHE A 52 4.78 8.25 3.45
CA PHE A 52 5.53 7.08 3.88
C PHE A 52 6.47 6.53 2.80
N GLY A 53 6.06 6.55 1.53
CA GLY A 53 6.94 6.22 0.40
C GLY A 53 8.17 7.14 0.34
N TYR A 54 7.97 8.45 0.54
CA TYR A 54 9.06 9.42 0.61
C TYR A 54 10.01 9.17 1.80
N PHE A 55 9.47 8.93 3.00
CA PHE A 55 10.32 8.62 4.14
C PHE A 55 11.08 7.28 3.95
N ALA A 56 10.49 6.32 3.22
CA ALA A 56 11.14 5.04 2.92
C ALA A 56 12.29 5.27 1.95
N PHE A 57 12.11 6.16 0.98
CA PHE A 57 13.16 6.58 0.06
C PHE A 57 14.35 7.25 0.77
N ILE A 58 14.11 8.00 1.87
CA ILE A 58 15.16 8.61 2.70
C ILE A 58 15.82 7.58 3.65
N GLY A 59 15.31 6.35 3.73
CA GLY A 59 15.92 5.28 4.52
C GLY A 59 15.50 5.26 5.99
N LYS A 60 14.34 5.82 6.34
CA LYS A 60 13.85 5.78 7.73
C LYS A 60 13.25 4.41 8.07
N GLU A 61 13.85 3.74 9.06
CA GLU A 61 13.49 2.36 9.45
C GLU A 61 12.10 2.21 10.07
N TRP A 62 11.59 3.22 10.79
CA TRP A 62 10.32 3.13 11.54
C TRP A 62 9.10 2.90 10.64
N ILE A 63 9.20 3.25 9.35
CA ILE A 63 8.11 3.12 8.37
C ILE A 63 7.70 1.69 8.18
N LYS A 64 8.61 0.72 8.35
CA LYS A 64 8.26 -0.69 8.23
C LYS A 64 7.11 -1.06 9.18
N TRP A 65 7.05 -0.47 10.37
CA TRP A 65 5.98 -0.72 11.33
C TRP A 65 4.65 -0.11 10.92
N VAL A 66 4.68 1.09 10.34
CA VAL A 66 3.48 1.74 9.79
C VAL A 66 2.97 1.00 8.57
N LEU A 67 3.87 0.49 7.73
CA LEU A 67 3.52 -0.33 6.58
C LEU A 67 2.92 -1.67 6.96
N LEU A 68 3.45 -2.29 8.03
CA LEU A 68 2.92 -3.52 8.58
C LEU A 68 1.49 -3.32 9.06
N LEU A 69 1.24 -2.25 9.83
CA LEU A 69 -0.10 -1.88 10.29
C LEU A 69 -1.06 -1.71 9.10
N ALA A 70 -0.64 -0.96 8.07
CA ALA A 70 -1.42 -0.78 6.86
C ALA A 70 -1.75 -2.10 6.15
N THR A 71 -0.77 -3.00 6.06
CA THR A 71 -0.93 -4.31 5.42
C THR A 71 -1.89 -5.20 6.22
N ILE A 72 -1.86 -5.12 7.55
CA ILE A 72 -2.81 -5.83 8.41
C ILE A 72 -4.23 -5.29 8.19
N LEU A 73 -4.40 -3.96 8.10
CA LEU A 73 -5.70 -3.35 7.86
C LEU A 73 -6.28 -3.69 6.47
N THR A 74 -5.43 -3.96 5.48
CA THR A 74 -5.88 -4.40 4.14
C THR A 74 -6.44 -5.83 4.12
N ILE A 75 -6.35 -6.60 5.22
CA ILE A 75 -7.00 -7.93 5.32
C ILE A 75 -8.53 -7.81 5.33
N PHE A 76 -9.11 -6.75 5.92
CA PHE A 76 -10.57 -6.63 6.04
C PHE A 76 -11.29 -6.61 4.67
N PRO A 77 -10.86 -5.82 3.66
CA PRO A 77 -11.41 -5.91 2.31
C PRO A 77 -11.25 -7.29 1.65
N VAL A 78 -10.13 -7.98 1.91
CA VAL A 78 -9.86 -9.32 1.35
C VAL A 78 -10.77 -10.37 1.97
N VAL A 79 -10.98 -10.31 3.29
CA VAL A 79 -11.93 -11.19 3.99
C VAL A 79 -13.36 -10.97 3.50
N ALA A 80 -13.74 -9.72 3.24
CA ALA A 80 -15.04 -9.41 2.63
C ALA A 80 -15.17 -10.01 1.21
N ALA A 81 -14.09 -10.03 0.42
CA ALA A 81 -14.08 -10.64 -0.91
C ALA A 81 -14.26 -12.16 -0.90
N LEU A 82 -13.62 -12.84 0.07
CA LEU A 82 -13.71 -14.31 0.22
C LEU A 82 -15.12 -14.80 0.57
N ASN A 83 -15.95 -13.92 1.12
CA ASN A 83 -17.36 -14.21 1.43
C ASN A 83 -18.30 -13.96 0.24
N GLN A 84 -17.79 -13.55 -0.93
CA GLN A 84 -18.59 -13.36 -2.15
C GLN A 84 -18.50 -14.56 -3.09
N PRO A 85 -19.58 -14.90 -3.81
CA PRO A 85 -19.55 -15.96 -4.83
C PRO A 85 -18.55 -15.60 -5.93
N ALA A 86 -17.77 -16.59 -6.40
CA ALA A 86 -16.61 -16.40 -7.30
C ALA A 86 -16.92 -15.63 -8.60
N ASN A 87 -18.14 -15.73 -9.14
CA ASN A 87 -18.58 -14.98 -10.33
C ASN A 87 -18.84 -13.49 -10.08
N ASN A 88 -18.89 -13.05 -8.82
CA ASN A 88 -19.08 -11.66 -8.41
C ASN A 88 -17.80 -11.03 -7.85
N LEU A 89 -16.63 -11.67 -8.03
CA LEU A 89 -15.35 -11.08 -7.64
C LEU A 89 -15.10 -9.79 -8.44
N ASN A 90 -15.47 -8.67 -7.81
CA ASN A 90 -15.33 -7.34 -8.37
C ASN A 90 -13.84 -7.02 -8.58
N LEU A 91 -13.52 -6.38 -9.71
CA LEU A 91 -12.19 -5.85 -10.04
C LEU A 91 -11.57 -5.09 -8.85
N PHE A 92 -12.40 -4.40 -8.08
CA PHE A 92 -12.01 -3.73 -6.84
C PHE A 92 -11.28 -4.65 -5.83
N TYR A 93 -11.77 -5.86 -5.61
CA TYR A 93 -11.16 -6.80 -4.65
C TYR A 93 -9.85 -7.38 -5.18
N ALA A 94 -9.75 -7.65 -6.48
CA ALA A 94 -8.52 -8.10 -7.12
C ALA A 94 -7.43 -7.03 -7.03
N SER A 95 -7.80 -5.77 -7.28
CA SER A 95 -6.87 -4.64 -7.16
C SER A 95 -6.46 -4.37 -5.71
N GLN A 96 -7.37 -4.53 -4.74
CA GLN A 96 -7.04 -4.45 -3.31
C GLN A 96 -6.07 -5.55 -2.88
N PHE A 97 -6.28 -6.78 -3.35
CA PHE A 97 -5.35 -7.87 -3.12
C PHE A 97 -3.95 -7.57 -3.69
N PHE A 98 -3.89 -7.03 -4.91
CA PHE A 98 -2.62 -6.64 -5.54
C PHE A 98 -1.91 -5.52 -4.76
N SER A 99 -2.65 -4.48 -4.33
CA SER A 99 -2.14 -3.41 -3.47
C SER A 99 -1.57 -3.96 -2.15
N SER A 100 -2.27 -4.93 -1.54
CA SER A 100 -1.85 -5.59 -0.31
C SER A 100 -0.54 -6.38 -0.49
N LEU A 101 -0.40 -7.10 -1.61
CA LEU A 101 0.84 -7.81 -1.96
C LEU A 101 2.03 -6.87 -2.13
N LEU A 102 1.82 -5.71 -2.76
CA LEU A 102 2.85 -4.69 -2.93
C LEU A 102 3.30 -4.11 -1.57
N LYS A 103 2.35 -3.81 -0.68
CA LYS A 103 2.63 -3.35 0.69
C LYS A 103 3.39 -4.42 1.49
N PHE A 104 2.96 -5.67 1.44
CA PHE A 104 3.65 -6.77 2.11
C PHE A 104 5.09 -6.95 1.60
N SER A 105 5.28 -6.88 0.27
CA SER A 105 6.60 -6.96 -0.36
C SER A 105 7.51 -5.80 0.02
N ALA A 106 6.95 -4.59 0.13
CA ALA A 106 7.69 -3.42 0.61
C ALA A 106 8.12 -3.60 2.07
N PHE A 107 7.26 -4.16 2.93
CA PHE A 107 7.57 -4.45 4.33
C PHE A 107 8.71 -5.47 4.50
N THR A 108 8.68 -6.58 3.76
CA THR A 108 9.74 -7.61 3.82
C THR A 108 11.09 -7.04 3.39
N LEU A 109 11.11 -6.23 2.32
CA LEU A 109 12.32 -5.56 1.85
C LEU A 109 12.88 -4.53 2.85
N LEU A 110 12.02 -3.73 3.50
CA LEU A 110 12.45 -2.81 4.57
C LEU A 110 13.00 -3.58 5.78
N SER A 111 12.39 -4.72 6.13
CA SER A 111 12.84 -5.57 7.23
C SER A 111 14.21 -6.21 6.95
N LEU A 112 14.47 -6.60 5.69
CA LEU A 112 15.76 -7.11 5.25
C LEU A 112 16.83 -6.02 5.19
N ALA A 113 16.46 -4.78 4.85
CA ALA A 113 17.38 -3.64 4.84
C ALA A 113 17.93 -3.30 6.23
N SER A 114 17.09 -3.50 7.27
CA SER A 114 17.41 -3.18 8.67
C SER A 114 18.43 -4.13 9.32
N LYS A 115 18.65 -5.32 8.74
CA LYS A 115 19.62 -6.31 9.26
C LYS A 115 21.09 -5.98 8.94
N LYS A 116 21.37 -4.99 8.08
CA LYS A 116 22.73 -4.48 7.87
C LYS A 116 22.95 -3.24 8.76
N LYS A 117 23.18 -3.47 10.04
CA LYS A 117 23.89 -2.52 10.91
C LYS A 117 25.24 -3.13 11.24
#